data_AF-A0A5U4CUT4-F1
#
_entry.id   AF-A0A5U4CUT4-F1
#
_cell.length_a   1.000
_cell.length_b   1.000
_cell.length_c   1.000
_cell.angle_alpha   90.00
_cell.angle_beta   90.00
_cell.angle_gamma   90.00
#
_symmetry.space_group_name_H-M   'P 1'
#
loop_
_entity.id
_entity.type
_entity.pdbx_description
1 polymer ?
#
loop_
_entity_poly.entity_id
_entity_poly.type
_entity_poly.pdbx_seq_one_letter_code
_entity_poly.pdbx_strand_id
1 'polypeptide(L)'
;MKLESALKHFSPQGMHISDSVKGTSPDRLTGTDVMAAIGTTSSRARFGLAAFFGKTGISKSDEQLAVQALARHAMETAPKNVRRAAGCEFGWCMQVLAQFAFAEYSRSAATSVTCHTCKGSGLTSQYEDVIKHPGVFNSDGMEIVPPKIKHELVRRTCVACNGKGDLLARCRCGGKGEVLDRIATKERGVPMFKTCERCSGNGFSPVPSTAAYKAILRRVP
;
A
#
# COMPACT_ATOMS: atom_id res chain seq x y z
N MET A 1 -4.78 -27.43 4.22
CA MET A 1 -4.38 -26.28 5.07
C MET A 1 -4.56 -25.00 4.26
N LYS A 2 -5.17 -23.94 4.80
CA LYS A 2 -5.19 -22.63 4.12
C LYS A 2 -3.80 -22.01 4.23
N LEU A 3 -3.18 -21.54 3.14
CA LEU A 3 -1.82 -20.98 3.19
C LEU A 3 -1.67 -19.84 4.21
N GLU A 4 -2.73 -19.05 4.41
CA GLU A 4 -2.78 -17.97 5.40
C GLU A 4 -2.58 -18.45 6.84
N SER A 5 -2.95 -19.69 7.19
CA SER A 5 -2.72 -20.21 8.55
C SER A 5 -1.25 -20.48 8.83
N ALA A 6 -0.44 -20.71 7.79
CA ALA A 6 1.01 -20.88 7.95
C ALA A 6 1.68 -19.60 8.48
N LEU A 7 1.12 -18.41 8.17
CA LEU A 7 1.65 -17.11 8.63
C LEU A 7 1.71 -17.01 10.16
N LYS A 8 0.80 -17.68 10.86
CA LYS A 8 0.78 -17.72 12.33
C LYS A 8 2.04 -18.34 12.94
N HIS A 9 2.76 -19.17 12.18
CA HIS A 9 3.97 -19.84 12.64
C HIS A 9 5.22 -18.96 12.55
N PHE A 10 5.14 -17.83 11.84
CA PHE A 10 6.22 -16.83 11.76
C PHE A 10 6.10 -15.74 12.83
N SER A 11 5.00 -15.70 13.58
CA SER A 11 4.82 -14.82 14.73
C SER A 11 5.28 -15.51 16.00
N PRO A 12 5.82 -14.77 17.00
CA PRO A 12 6.17 -15.35 18.28
C PRO A 12 4.94 -16.01 18.91
N GLN A 13 5.04 -17.31 19.21
CA GLN A 13 3.96 -18.03 19.87
C GLN A 13 3.98 -17.70 21.35
N GLY A 14 2.87 -17.14 21.85
CA GLY A 14 2.69 -16.90 23.28
C GLY A 14 2.69 -18.21 24.06
N MET A 15 3.00 -18.11 25.36
CA MET A 15 2.89 -19.25 26.26
C MET A 15 1.42 -19.68 26.36
N HIS A 16 1.13 -20.90 25.91
CA HIS A 16 -0.21 -21.46 25.98
C HIS A 16 -0.50 -21.95 27.41
N ILE A 17 -0.99 -21.05 28.27
CA ILE A 17 -1.40 -21.38 29.63
C ILE A 17 -2.85 -21.87 29.59
N SER A 18 -3.03 -23.19 29.55
CA SER A 18 -4.33 -23.85 29.57
C SER A 18 -4.23 -25.14 30.36
N ASP A 19 -5.28 -25.51 31.08
CA ASP A 19 -5.41 -26.84 31.71
C ASP A 19 -5.73 -27.95 30.67
N SER A 20 -5.96 -27.57 29.39
CA SER A 20 -6.14 -28.53 28.33
C SER A 20 -4.82 -29.22 27.96
N VAL A 21 -4.79 -30.54 28.09
CA VAL A 21 -3.68 -31.37 27.58
C VAL A 21 -3.57 -31.16 26.06
N LYS A 22 -2.35 -30.88 25.59
CA LYS A 22 -2.03 -30.82 24.16
C LYS A 22 -2.48 -32.13 23.49
N GLY A 23 -3.54 -32.09 22.67
CA GLY A 23 -4.09 -33.28 22.02
C GLY A 23 -3.03 -34.09 21.31
N THR A 24 -2.94 -35.38 21.60
CA THR A 24 -1.96 -36.35 21.08
C THR A 24 -2.39 -36.99 19.76
N SER A 25 -3.46 -36.46 19.14
CA SER A 25 -3.95 -36.97 17.86
C SER A 25 -2.83 -36.93 16.82
N PRO A 26 -2.59 -38.04 16.08
CA PRO A 26 -1.61 -38.08 15.01
C PRO A 26 -1.96 -37.14 13.84
N ASP A 27 -3.22 -36.72 13.73
CA ASP A 27 -3.69 -35.78 12.70
C ASP A 27 -3.41 -34.31 13.07
N ARG A 28 -2.81 -34.04 14.24
CA ARG A 28 -2.50 -32.68 14.66
C ARG A 28 -1.28 -32.13 13.93
N LEU A 29 -1.50 -31.14 13.08
CA LEU A 29 -0.44 -30.35 12.45
C LEU A 29 0.42 -29.64 13.50
N THR A 30 1.71 -29.94 13.50
CA THR A 30 2.73 -29.31 14.34
C THR A 30 3.51 -28.25 13.55
N GLY A 31 4.26 -27.39 14.26
CA GLY A 31 5.12 -26.41 13.61
C GLY A 31 6.19 -27.04 12.71
N THR A 32 6.67 -28.25 13.06
CA THR A 32 7.58 -29.04 12.23
C THR A 32 6.94 -29.51 10.94
N ASP A 33 5.67 -29.93 10.96
CA ASP A 33 4.94 -30.31 9.74
C ASP A 33 4.76 -29.11 8.81
N VAL A 34 4.50 -27.93 9.38
CA VAL A 34 4.40 -26.67 8.61
C VAL A 34 5.75 -26.32 7.98
N MET A 35 6.86 -26.43 8.71
CA MET A 35 8.20 -26.21 8.17
C MET A 35 8.54 -27.20 7.05
N ALA A 36 8.22 -28.49 7.23
CA ALA A 36 8.42 -29.52 6.20
C ALA A 36 7.56 -29.26 4.95
N ALA A 37 6.30 -28.85 5.13
CA ALA A 37 5.41 -28.47 4.04
C ALA A 37 5.91 -27.24 3.27
N ILE A 38 6.44 -26.23 3.97
CA ILE A 38 7.05 -25.06 3.34
C ILE A 38 8.30 -25.46 2.55
N GLY A 39 9.17 -26.30 3.13
CA GLY A 39 10.36 -26.83 2.46
C GLY A 39 10.02 -27.59 1.18
N THR A 40 9.08 -28.54 1.25
CA THR A 40 8.62 -29.30 0.07
C THR A 40 7.92 -28.43 -0.97
N THR A 41 7.16 -27.41 -0.55
CA THR A 41 6.54 -26.46 -1.48
C THR A 41 7.59 -25.59 -2.16
N SER A 42 8.65 -25.19 -1.45
CA SER A 42 9.73 -24.37 -1.99
C SER A 42 10.50 -25.07 -3.11
N SER A 43 10.62 -26.40 -3.07
CA SER A 43 11.31 -27.18 -4.10
C SER A 43 10.48 -27.32 -5.38
N ARG A 44 9.15 -27.37 -5.27
CA ARG A 44 8.25 -27.52 -6.43
C ARG A 44 7.73 -26.19 -6.99
N ALA A 45 7.47 -25.22 -6.12
CA ALA A 45 6.76 -23.98 -6.45
C ALA A 45 7.47 -22.76 -5.83
N ARG A 46 8.79 -22.66 -6.03
CA ARG A 46 9.65 -21.63 -5.44
C ARG A 46 9.14 -20.21 -5.66
N PHE A 47 8.74 -19.89 -6.89
CA PHE A 47 8.24 -18.56 -7.23
C PHE A 47 6.96 -18.19 -6.47
N GLY A 48 5.97 -19.10 -6.46
CA GLY A 48 4.68 -18.83 -5.80
C GLY A 48 4.83 -18.65 -4.29
N LEU A 49 5.69 -19.47 -3.67
CA LEU A 49 6.01 -19.34 -2.25
C LEU A 49 6.73 -18.02 -1.95
N ALA A 50 7.73 -17.66 -2.76
CA ALA A 50 8.47 -16.41 -2.61
C ALA A 50 7.54 -15.19 -2.77
N ALA A 51 6.64 -15.23 -3.76
CA ALA A 51 5.66 -14.17 -3.98
C ALA A 51 4.69 -14.04 -2.80
N PHE A 52 4.24 -15.16 -2.24
CA PHE A 52 3.36 -15.17 -1.06
C PHE A 52 4.04 -14.57 0.17
N PHE A 53 5.25 -15.03 0.51
CA PHE A 53 5.99 -14.50 1.67
C PHE A 53 6.43 -13.05 1.51
N GLY A 54 6.78 -12.64 0.29
CA GLY A 54 7.06 -11.24 -0.03
C GLY A 54 5.81 -10.37 0.16
N LYS A 55 4.64 -10.81 -0.34
CA LYS A 55 3.38 -10.09 -0.17
C LYS A 55 2.99 -9.90 1.29
N THR A 56 3.22 -10.91 2.12
CA THR A 56 2.89 -10.85 3.56
C THR A 56 3.94 -10.10 4.38
N GLY A 57 5.05 -9.65 3.77
CA GLY A 57 6.10 -8.91 4.45
C GLY A 57 6.95 -9.74 5.41
N ILE A 58 6.91 -11.08 5.31
CA ILE A 58 7.69 -11.97 6.18
C ILE A 58 9.17 -11.94 5.80
N SER A 59 9.46 -11.90 4.49
CA SER A 59 10.80 -12.10 3.97
C SER A 59 11.07 -11.14 2.81
N LYS A 60 11.97 -10.18 3.03
CA LYS A 60 12.45 -9.26 1.99
C LYS A 60 13.27 -9.97 0.92
N SER A 61 13.99 -11.03 1.29
CA SER A 61 14.73 -11.86 0.34
C SER A 61 13.80 -12.58 -0.61
N ASP A 62 12.65 -13.08 -0.13
CA ASP A 62 11.67 -13.75 -0.98
C ASP A 62 10.94 -12.77 -1.90
N GLU A 63 10.66 -11.55 -1.43
CA GLU A 63 10.20 -10.46 -2.30
C GLU A 63 11.20 -10.20 -3.44
N GLN A 64 12.50 -10.07 -3.14
CA GLN A 64 13.53 -9.87 -4.15
C GLN A 64 13.61 -11.04 -5.14
N LEU A 65 13.54 -12.29 -4.65
CA LEU A 65 13.53 -13.48 -5.50
C LEU A 65 12.33 -13.51 -6.43
N ALA A 66 11.13 -13.14 -5.93
CA ALA A 66 9.91 -13.06 -6.73
C ALA A 66 10.05 -12.00 -7.83
N VAL A 67 10.53 -10.80 -7.49
CA VAL A 67 10.76 -9.72 -8.46
C VAL A 67 11.81 -10.12 -9.51
N GLN A 68 12.91 -10.75 -9.12
CA GLN A 68 13.95 -11.21 -10.06
C GLN A 68 13.42 -12.30 -11.01
N ALA A 69 12.62 -13.24 -10.50
CA ALA A 69 11.98 -14.26 -11.33
C ALA A 69 11.00 -13.64 -12.34
N LEU A 70 10.20 -12.65 -11.92
CA LEU A 70 9.33 -11.88 -12.80
C LEU A 70 10.13 -11.12 -13.86
N ALA A 71 11.24 -10.49 -13.48
CA ALA A 71 12.09 -9.76 -14.42
C ALA A 71 12.70 -10.70 -15.47
N ARG A 72 13.18 -11.88 -15.08
CA ARG A 72 13.69 -12.89 -16.01
C ARG A 72 12.61 -13.35 -16.99
N HIS A 73 11.42 -13.66 -16.47
CA HIS A 73 10.28 -14.04 -17.31
C HIS A 73 9.89 -12.93 -18.29
N ALA A 74 9.91 -11.67 -17.84
CA ALA A 74 9.67 -10.52 -18.70
C ALA A 74 10.73 -10.38 -19.79
N MET A 75 12.02 -10.60 -19.47
CA MET A 75 13.11 -10.57 -20.45
C MET A 75 12.97 -11.64 -21.53
N GLU A 76 12.52 -12.85 -21.17
CA GLU A 76 12.30 -13.98 -22.09
C GLU A 76 11.10 -13.76 -22.99
N THR A 77 10.01 -13.20 -22.44
CA THR A 77 8.72 -13.01 -23.13
C THR A 77 8.67 -11.73 -23.96
N ALA A 78 9.52 -10.74 -23.66
CA ALA A 78 9.48 -9.44 -24.32
C ALA A 78 9.71 -9.54 -25.84
N PRO A 79 8.92 -8.82 -26.65
CA PRO A 79 9.04 -8.85 -28.09
C PRO A 79 10.33 -8.15 -28.57
N LYS A 80 10.83 -8.57 -29.74
CA LYS A 80 12.12 -8.12 -30.28
C LYS A 80 12.21 -6.60 -30.47
N ASN A 81 11.10 -5.95 -30.82
CA ASN A 81 11.02 -4.49 -30.96
C ASN A 81 11.24 -3.77 -29.62
N VAL A 82 10.65 -4.25 -28.52
CA VAL A 82 10.87 -3.68 -27.18
C VAL A 82 12.32 -3.84 -26.76
N ARG A 83 12.91 -5.01 -27.03
CA ARG A 83 14.34 -5.24 -26.75
C ARG A 83 15.23 -4.29 -27.53
N ARG A 84 14.93 -4.06 -28.82
CA ARG A 84 15.68 -3.13 -29.67
C ARG A 84 15.51 -1.68 -29.23
N ALA A 85 14.30 -1.28 -28.85
CA ALA A 85 14.00 0.08 -28.41
C ALA A 85 14.68 0.42 -27.07
N ALA A 86 14.67 -0.52 -26.11
CA ALA A 86 15.26 -0.28 -24.80
C ALA A 86 16.80 -0.40 -24.78
N GLY A 87 17.39 -1.10 -25.75
CA GLY A 87 18.85 -1.21 -25.89
C GLY A 87 19.54 -1.70 -24.61
N CYS A 88 20.56 -0.95 -24.16
CA CYS A 88 21.30 -1.26 -22.93
C CYS A 88 20.44 -1.17 -21.65
N GLU A 89 19.36 -0.39 -21.66
CA GLU A 89 18.46 -0.22 -20.50
C GLU A 89 17.39 -1.32 -20.43
N PHE A 90 17.37 -2.28 -21.37
CA PHE A 90 16.36 -3.34 -21.41
C PHE A 90 16.24 -4.11 -20.09
N GLY A 91 17.36 -4.56 -19.52
CA GLY A 91 17.36 -5.30 -18.25
C GLY A 91 16.80 -4.47 -17.09
N TRP A 92 17.15 -3.19 -17.02
CA TRP A 92 16.63 -2.28 -16.01
C TRP A 92 15.13 -2.04 -16.18
N CYS A 93 14.65 -1.85 -17.42
CA CYS A 93 13.23 -1.68 -17.71
C CYS A 93 12.41 -2.90 -17.27
N MET A 94 12.89 -4.12 -17.54
CA MET A 94 12.22 -5.35 -17.10
C MET A 94 12.19 -5.48 -15.58
N GLN A 95 13.28 -5.08 -14.90
CA GLN A 95 13.33 -5.05 -13.43
C GLN A 95 12.30 -4.07 -12.85
N VAL A 96 12.19 -2.86 -13.42
CA VAL A 96 11.21 -1.86 -13.00
C VAL A 96 9.79 -2.37 -13.20
N LEU A 97 9.48 -2.93 -14.38
CA LEU A 97 8.16 -3.52 -14.65
C LEU A 97 7.83 -4.63 -13.65
N ALA A 98 8.79 -5.50 -13.34
CA ALA A 98 8.61 -6.57 -12.35
C ALA A 98 8.34 -6.03 -10.94
N GLN A 99 9.03 -4.96 -10.52
CA GLN A 99 8.77 -4.29 -9.25
C GLN A 99 7.35 -3.70 -9.19
N PHE A 100 6.91 -3.03 -10.26
CA PHE A 100 5.55 -2.48 -10.34
C PHE A 100 4.50 -3.59 -10.34
N ALA A 101 4.71 -4.68 -11.08
CA ALA A 101 3.82 -5.82 -11.11
C ALA A 101 3.71 -6.52 -9.74
N PHE A 102 4.84 -6.73 -9.07
CA PHE A 102 4.85 -7.30 -7.72
C PHE A 102 4.19 -6.38 -6.69
N ALA A 103 4.45 -5.07 -6.77
CA ALA A 103 3.84 -4.07 -5.90
C ALA A 103 2.32 -3.93 -6.11
N GLU A 104 1.81 -4.24 -7.30
CA GLU A 104 0.37 -4.33 -7.55
C GLU A 104 -0.21 -5.63 -7.00
N TYR A 105 0.47 -6.76 -7.20
CA TYR A 105 0.08 -8.06 -6.64
C TYR A 105 0.02 -8.06 -5.09
N SER A 106 0.96 -7.38 -4.44
CA SER A 106 1.04 -7.26 -2.99
C SER A 106 0.16 -6.14 -2.43
N ARG A 107 -0.43 -5.30 -3.28
CA ARG A 107 -1.26 -4.17 -2.86
C ARG A 107 -2.51 -4.64 -2.15
N SER A 108 -2.90 -3.89 -1.12
CA SER A 108 -4.13 -4.08 -0.37
C SER A 108 -4.68 -2.76 0.15
N ALA A 109 -5.87 -2.81 0.76
CA ALA A 109 -6.45 -1.69 1.48
C ALA A 109 -5.66 -1.25 2.73
N ALA A 110 -4.65 -2.02 3.14
CA ALA A 110 -3.73 -1.67 4.21
C ALA A 110 -2.42 -1.06 3.70
N THR A 111 -2.14 -1.13 2.40
CA THR A 111 -0.91 -0.57 1.83
C THR A 111 -0.88 0.95 2.02
N SER A 112 0.17 1.44 2.65
CA SER A 112 0.48 2.86 2.80
C SER A 112 1.85 3.18 2.22
N VAL A 113 2.01 4.42 1.77
CA VAL A 113 3.29 4.98 1.32
C VAL A 113 3.50 6.31 2.06
N THR A 114 4.72 6.59 2.48
CA THR A 114 5.06 7.86 3.10
C THR A 114 4.74 9.01 2.13
N CYS A 115 4.05 10.04 2.62
CA CYS A 115 3.62 11.14 1.79
C CYS A 115 4.83 11.87 1.20
N HIS A 116 4.91 11.90 -0.13
CA HIS A 116 6.02 12.55 -0.84
C HIS A 116 6.06 14.07 -0.65
N THR A 117 4.91 14.71 -0.37
CA THR A 117 4.80 16.16 -0.18
C THR A 117 5.37 16.61 1.16
N CYS A 118 5.04 15.92 2.25
CA CYS A 118 5.48 16.29 3.60
C CYS A 118 6.59 15.37 4.16
N LYS A 119 7.06 14.38 3.38
CA LYS A 119 8.06 13.38 3.80
C LYS A 119 7.73 12.71 5.14
N GLY A 120 6.46 12.42 5.38
CA GLY A 120 5.99 11.79 6.63
C GLY A 120 5.64 12.74 7.78
N SER A 121 5.97 14.03 7.71
CA SER A 121 5.74 14.96 8.84
C SER A 121 4.27 15.31 9.11
N GLY A 122 3.38 15.06 8.14
CA GLY A 122 1.99 15.53 8.17
C GLY A 122 1.82 17.04 8.00
N LEU A 123 2.91 17.81 7.96
CA LEU A 123 2.90 19.27 7.94
C LEU A 123 3.75 19.81 6.79
N THR A 124 3.25 20.85 6.13
CA THR A 124 3.97 21.62 5.11
C THR A 124 4.26 23.01 5.64
N SER A 125 5.51 23.46 5.53
CA SER A 125 5.90 24.80 5.94
C SER A 125 5.71 25.78 4.77
N GLN A 126 4.97 26.86 4.99
CA GLN A 126 4.76 27.93 4.03
C GLN A 126 4.94 29.28 4.72
N TYR A 127 5.52 30.24 4.02
CA TYR A 127 5.60 31.61 4.53
C TYR A 127 4.25 32.29 4.35
N GLU A 128 3.67 32.75 5.44
CA GLU A 128 2.37 33.42 5.45
C GLU A 128 2.43 34.64 6.35
N ASP A 129 1.57 35.61 6.05
CA ASP A 129 1.37 36.80 6.88
C ASP A 129 0.49 36.43 8.07
N VAL A 130 1.12 36.35 9.25
CA VAL A 130 0.44 36.01 10.51
C VAL A 130 0.09 37.28 11.25
N ILE A 131 -1.22 37.50 11.44
CA ILE A 131 -1.74 38.56 12.30
C ILE A 131 -1.39 38.20 13.76
N LYS A 132 -0.41 38.88 14.35
CA LYS A 132 -0.07 38.75 15.78
C LYS A 132 -1.00 39.57 16.65
N HIS A 133 -1.48 40.68 16.13
CA HIS A 133 -2.51 41.51 16.75
C HIS A 133 -3.42 42.06 15.65
N PRO A 134 -4.74 41.81 15.72
CA PRO A 134 -5.69 42.25 14.68
C PRO A 134 -5.88 43.77 14.62
N GLY A 135 -5.27 44.54 15.51
CA GLY A 135 -5.52 45.98 15.65
C GLY A 135 -6.79 46.23 16.46
N VAL A 136 -7.01 47.50 16.82
CA VAL A 136 -8.21 47.94 17.54
C VAL A 136 -8.89 49.01 16.69
N PHE A 137 -10.17 48.79 16.40
CA PHE A 137 -11.02 49.69 15.62
C PHE A 137 -12.12 50.25 16.52
N ASN A 138 -12.47 51.53 16.36
CA ASN A 138 -13.63 52.13 17.02
C ASN A 138 -14.95 51.58 16.44
N SER A 139 -16.06 51.86 17.11
CA SER A 139 -17.42 51.54 16.64
C SER A 139 -17.74 52.09 15.24
N ASP A 140 -17.09 53.18 14.84
CA ASP A 140 -17.25 53.81 13.53
C ASP A 140 -16.28 53.25 12.46
N GLY A 141 -15.55 52.17 12.78
CA GLY A 141 -14.59 51.52 11.88
C GLY A 141 -13.24 52.25 11.76
N MET A 142 -13.02 53.32 12.52
CA MET A 142 -11.78 54.10 12.48
C MET A 142 -10.66 53.39 13.26
N GLU A 143 -9.48 53.25 12.65
CA GLU A 143 -8.30 52.58 13.21
C GLU A 143 -7.71 53.34 14.40
N ILE A 144 -7.65 52.70 15.58
CA ILE A 144 -7.00 53.24 16.79
C ILE A 144 -5.58 52.66 16.91
N VAL A 145 -5.44 51.35 16.69
CA VAL A 145 -4.17 50.64 16.75
C VAL A 145 -4.04 49.78 15.49
N PRO A 146 -2.95 49.93 14.71
CA PRO A 146 -2.80 49.19 13.46
C PRO A 146 -2.58 47.68 13.71
N PRO A 147 -3.06 46.82 12.80
CA PRO A 147 -2.81 45.38 12.89
C PRO A 147 -1.32 45.08 12.76
N LYS A 148 -0.80 44.25 13.67
CA LYS A 148 0.58 43.78 13.64
C LYS A 148 0.66 42.47 12.87
N ILE A 149 0.98 42.57 11.59
CA ILE A 149 1.17 41.43 10.69
C ILE A 149 2.67 41.13 10.60
N LYS A 150 3.05 39.85 10.74
CA LYS A 150 4.42 39.40 10.56
C LYS A 150 4.47 38.28 9.53
N HIS A 151 5.37 38.40 8.57
CA HIS A 151 5.67 37.34 7.61
C HIS A 151 6.54 36.28 8.29
N GLU A 152 5.97 35.13 8.59
CA GLU A 152 6.65 34.06 9.33
C GLU A 152 6.40 32.71 8.67
N LEU A 153 7.30 31.76 8.93
CA LEU A 153 7.16 30.40 8.45
C LEU A 153 6.10 29.67 9.29
N VAL A 154 4.94 29.40 8.70
CA VAL A 154 3.83 28.70 9.33
C VAL A 154 3.81 27.24 8.90
N ARG A 155 3.54 26.33 9.84
CA ARG A 155 3.28 24.92 9.54
C ARG A 155 1.79 24.71 9.36
N ARG A 156 1.39 24.30 8.15
CA ARG A 156 0.02 23.91 7.81
C ARG A 156 -0.09 22.41 7.66
N THR A 157 -1.29 21.89 7.87
CA THR A 157 -1.60 20.49 7.60
C THR A 157 -1.36 20.19 6.13
N CYS A 158 -0.60 19.13 5.85
CA CYS A 158 -0.33 18.70 4.48
C CYS A 158 -1.65 18.32 3.79
N VAL A 159 -2.00 19.03 2.72
CA VAL A 159 -3.23 18.81 1.94
C VAL A 159 -3.25 17.41 1.29
N ALA A 160 -2.08 16.90 0.90
CA ALA A 160 -2.00 15.60 0.22
C ALA A 160 -2.34 14.41 1.13
N CYS A 161 -1.93 14.44 2.39
CA CYS A 161 -2.18 13.36 3.36
C CYS A 161 -3.17 13.73 4.48
N ASN A 162 -3.73 14.95 4.45
CA ASN A 162 -4.57 15.51 5.51
C ASN A 162 -3.95 15.34 6.91
N GLY A 163 -2.65 15.61 7.04
CA GLY A 163 -1.95 15.53 8.32
C GLY A 163 -1.46 14.15 8.74
N LYS A 164 -1.79 13.08 8.00
CA LYS A 164 -1.48 11.70 8.39
C LYS A 164 -0.02 11.30 8.21
N GLY A 165 0.76 12.06 7.44
CA GLY A 165 2.11 11.67 7.05
C GLY A 165 2.17 10.60 5.97
N ASP A 166 1.12 9.78 5.82
CA ASP A 166 1.06 8.67 4.87
C ASP A 166 -0.12 8.76 3.89
N LEU A 167 0.08 8.20 2.71
CA LEU A 167 -0.91 8.02 1.65
C LEU A 167 -1.37 6.57 1.64
N LEU A 168 -2.67 6.36 1.88
CA LEU A 168 -3.28 5.03 1.88
C LEU A 168 -3.74 4.65 0.47
N ALA A 169 -3.47 3.41 0.06
CA ALA A 169 -4.07 2.83 -1.15
C ALA A 169 -5.57 2.55 -0.97
N ARG A 170 -6.05 2.52 0.27
CA ARG A 170 -7.44 2.26 0.64
C ARG A 170 -8.43 3.14 -0.13
N CYS A 171 -9.40 2.51 -0.77
CA CYS A 171 -10.50 3.22 -1.42
C CYS A 171 -11.38 3.91 -0.37
N ARG A 172 -12.05 4.99 -0.79
CA ARG A 172 -12.97 5.77 0.06
C ARG A 172 -14.19 4.98 0.55
N CYS A 173 -14.46 3.78 0.03
CA CYS A 173 -15.42 2.83 0.63
C CYS A 173 -14.92 2.21 1.95
N GLY A 174 -13.75 2.63 2.45
CA GLY A 174 -13.16 2.10 3.68
C GLY A 174 -12.40 0.78 3.48
N GLY A 175 -12.11 0.39 2.25
CA GLY A 175 -11.42 -0.87 1.96
C GLY A 175 -12.33 -2.06 1.67
N LYS A 176 -13.64 -1.90 1.81
CA LYS A 176 -14.61 -3.01 1.73
C LYS A 176 -14.86 -3.52 0.30
N GLY A 177 -14.65 -2.68 -0.70
CA GLY A 177 -15.02 -3.01 -2.09
C GLY A 177 -16.51 -2.87 -2.39
N GLU A 178 -17.34 -2.55 -1.40
CA GLU A 178 -18.79 -2.44 -1.52
C GLU A 178 -19.32 -1.15 -0.87
N VAL A 179 -20.48 -0.69 -1.32
CA VAL A 179 -21.18 0.51 -0.84
C VAL A 179 -22.66 0.17 -0.66
N LEU A 180 -23.29 0.75 0.36
CA LEU A 180 -24.73 0.57 0.60
C LEU A 180 -25.55 1.05 -0.60
N ASP A 181 -26.37 0.15 -1.16
CA ASP A 181 -27.36 0.48 -2.17
C ASP A 181 -28.59 1.07 -1.48
N ARG A 182 -28.69 2.40 -1.53
CA ARG A 182 -29.81 3.13 -0.90
C ARG A 182 -31.17 2.82 -1.53
N ILE A 183 -31.21 2.40 -2.80
CA ILE A 183 -32.45 2.11 -3.51
C ILE A 183 -32.93 0.72 -3.08
N ALA A 184 -32.09 -0.29 -3.27
CA ALA A 184 -32.42 -1.67 -2.89
C ALA A 184 -32.65 -1.82 -1.38
N THR A 185 -31.92 -1.05 -0.56
CA THR A 185 -32.13 -1.04 0.90
C THR A 185 -33.51 -0.50 1.29
N LYS A 186 -34.01 0.53 0.59
CA LYS A 186 -35.35 1.09 0.84
C LYS A 186 -36.45 0.11 0.42
N GLU A 187 -36.28 -0.55 -0.72
CA GLU A 187 -37.26 -1.51 -1.26
C GLU A 187 -37.39 -2.76 -0.41
N ARG A 188 -36.27 -3.28 0.11
CA ARG A 188 -36.26 -4.54 0.89
C ARG A 188 -36.33 -4.34 2.39
N GLY A 189 -36.15 -3.11 2.89
CA GLY A 189 -36.12 -2.80 4.32
C GLY A 189 -34.90 -3.35 5.07
N VAL A 190 -33.92 -3.93 4.35
CA VAL A 190 -32.68 -4.49 4.92
C VAL A 190 -31.46 -3.91 4.19
N PRO A 191 -30.29 -3.73 4.85
CA PRO A 191 -29.09 -3.21 4.22
C PRO A 191 -28.64 -4.07 3.03
N MET A 192 -28.75 -3.53 1.83
CA MET A 192 -28.26 -4.14 0.60
C MET A 192 -26.98 -3.44 0.16
N PHE A 193 -25.96 -4.20 -0.24
CA PHE A 193 -24.68 -3.66 -0.70
C PHE A 193 -24.51 -3.92 -2.19
N LYS A 194 -23.95 -2.94 -2.88
CA LYS A 194 -23.51 -3.06 -4.28
C LYS A 194 -21.99 -2.87 -4.37
N THR A 195 -21.41 -3.36 -5.45
CA THR A 195 -19.99 -3.19 -5.73
C THR A 195 -19.61 -1.71 -5.77
N CYS A 196 -18.50 -1.34 -5.16
CA CYS A 196 -18.02 0.03 -5.14
C CYS A 196 -17.50 0.42 -6.54
N GLU A 197 -18.18 1.35 -7.18
CA GLU A 197 -17.84 1.86 -8.52
C GLU A 197 -16.44 2.49 -8.59
N ARG A 198 -15.92 3.03 -7.47
CA ARG A 198 -14.59 3.69 -7.44
C ARG A 198 -13.42 2.72 -7.53
N CYS A 199 -13.55 1.54 -6.95
CA CYS A 199 -12.48 0.53 -6.93
C CYS A 199 -12.90 -0.76 -7.62
N SER A 200 -14.06 -0.79 -8.27
CA SER A 200 -14.63 -1.95 -8.94
C SER A 200 -14.60 -3.23 -8.09
N GLY A 201 -14.87 -3.10 -6.78
CA GLY A 201 -14.83 -4.24 -5.84
C GLY A 201 -13.49 -4.49 -5.15
N ASN A 202 -12.39 -3.90 -5.60
CA ASN A 202 -11.05 -4.23 -5.06
C ASN A 202 -10.78 -3.67 -3.65
N GLY A 203 -11.49 -2.62 -3.23
CA GLY A 203 -11.28 -1.97 -1.93
C GLY A 203 -10.05 -1.05 -1.85
N PHE A 204 -9.19 -1.02 -2.86
CA PHE A 204 -8.03 -0.13 -2.96
C PHE A 204 -7.85 0.38 -4.39
N SER A 205 -7.08 1.46 -4.53
CA SER A 205 -6.72 2.02 -5.83
C SER A 205 -5.56 1.24 -6.45
N PRO A 206 -5.66 0.83 -7.73
CA PRO A 206 -4.58 0.14 -8.43
C PRO A 206 -3.39 1.09 -8.67
N VAL A 207 -2.19 0.55 -8.87
CA VAL A 207 -1.08 1.34 -9.39
C VAL A 207 -1.35 1.67 -10.85
N PRO A 208 -1.39 2.97 -11.22
CA PRO A 208 -1.56 3.32 -12.62
C PRO A 208 -0.32 2.90 -13.42
N SER A 209 -0.54 2.27 -14.57
CA SER A 209 0.53 1.91 -15.53
C SER A 209 1.38 3.12 -15.95
N THR A 210 0.79 4.32 -15.90
CA THR A 210 1.49 5.58 -16.15
C THR A 210 2.64 5.85 -15.17
N ALA A 211 2.59 5.30 -13.95
CA ALA A 211 3.70 5.41 -13.00
C ALA A 211 4.93 4.62 -13.47
N ALA A 212 4.72 3.39 -13.94
CA ALA A 212 5.78 2.57 -14.53
C ALA A 212 6.32 3.22 -15.82
N TYR A 213 5.43 3.71 -16.69
CA TYR A 213 5.81 4.42 -17.90
C TYR A 213 6.69 5.64 -17.60
N LYS A 214 6.28 6.52 -16.67
CA LYS A 214 7.07 7.70 -16.26
C LYS A 214 8.42 7.33 -15.65
N ALA A 215 8.52 6.18 -14.98
CA ALA A 215 9.81 5.70 -14.46
C ALA A 215 10.74 5.26 -15.60
N ILE A 216 10.21 4.53 -16.58
CA ILE A 216 10.95 4.03 -17.74
C ILE A 216 11.40 5.17 -18.66
N LEU A 217 10.53 6.14 -18.93
CA LEU A 217 10.79 7.27 -19.81
C LEU A 217 12.00 8.11 -19.39
N ARG A 218 12.39 8.07 -18.10
CA ARG A 218 13.59 8.77 -17.61
C ARG A 218 14.89 8.22 -18.16
N ARG A 219 14.89 6.98 -18.64
CA ARG A 219 16.09 6.28 -19.16
C ARG A 219 15.96 5.88 -20.62
N VAL A 220 14.74 5.61 -21.07
CA VAL A 220 14.43 5.32 -22.48
C VAL A 220 13.45 6.39 -22.96
N PRO A 221 13.95 7.55 -23.44
CA PRO A 221 13.11 8.63 -23.94
C PRO A 221 12.40 8.26 -25.24
#